data_AF-A0A528WVM8-F1
#
_entry.id   AF-A0A528WVM8-F1
#
_cell.length_a   1.000
_cell.length_b   1.000
_cell.length_c   1.000
_cell.angle_alpha   90.00
_cell.angle_beta   90.00
_cell.angle_gamma   90.00
#
_symmetry.space_group_name_H-M   'P 1'
#
loop_
_entity.id
_entity.type
_entity.pdbx_description
1 polymer ?
#
loop_
_entity_poly.entity_id
_entity_poly.type
_entity_poly.pdbx_seq_one_letter_code
_entity_poly.pdbx_strand_id
1 'polypeptide(L)'
;VQASIFDVFATHEIGHELKAMSQWLDEHRDLLGLVVRDLGRRGVKATGRQGLPAEAVLRCALLKQYRQLTYQELAFHLEDSASFR
;
A
#
# COMPACT_ATOMS: atom_id res chain seq x y z
N VAL A 1 14.30 9.10 1.02
CA VAL A 1 13.70 7.82 0.60
C VAL A 1 12.70 7.45 1.68
N GLN A 2 11.40 7.47 1.37
CA GLN A 2 10.35 7.12 2.32
C GLN A 2 10.29 5.59 2.41
N ALA A 3 10.39 5.04 3.63
CA ALA A 3 10.27 3.61 3.84
C ALA A 3 8.89 3.12 3.34
N SER A 4 8.89 2.07 2.53
CA SER A 4 7.68 1.44 2.05
C SER A 4 7.05 0.63 3.19
N ILE A 5 5.72 0.48 3.16
CA ILE A 5 5.01 -0.47 4.03
C ILE A 5 5.63 -1.87 3.97
N PHE A 6 6.21 -2.24 2.82
CA PHE A 6 6.86 -3.52 2.62
C PHE A 6 8.21 -3.64 3.35
N ASP A 7 8.91 -2.54 3.60
CA ASP A 7 10.16 -2.53 4.37
C ASP A 7 9.91 -2.88 5.85
N VAL A 8 8.72 -2.57 6.37
CA VAL A 8 8.31 -2.89 7.76
C VAL A 8 8.18 -4.40 7.98
N PHE A 9 7.87 -5.16 6.94
CA PHE A 9 7.74 -6.62 7.03
C PHE A 9 9.04 -7.39 6.77
N ALA A 10 10.17 -6.69 6.53
CA ALA A 10 11.43 -7.22 5.98
C ALA A 10 12.24 -8.19 6.87
N THR A 11 11.79 -8.56 8.07
CA THR A 11 12.55 -9.42 9.00
C THR A 11 12.45 -10.92 8.72
N HIS A 12 11.56 -11.36 7.82
CA HIS A 12 11.34 -12.77 7.47
C HIS A 12 11.23 -12.95 5.95
N GLU A 13 11.19 -14.21 5.46
CA GLU A 13 11.07 -14.59 4.04
C GLU A 13 9.99 -13.80 3.29
N ILE A 14 8.86 -13.57 3.96
CA ILE A 14 7.74 -12.81 3.41
C ILE A 14 8.08 -11.33 3.21
N GLY A 15 8.94 -10.77 4.05
CA GLY A 15 9.45 -9.41 3.89
C GLY A 15 10.31 -9.23 2.64
N HIS A 16 11.11 -10.23 2.30
CA HIS A 16 11.87 -10.25 1.06
C HIS A 16 10.96 -10.34 -0.16
N GLU A 17 9.92 -11.17 -0.11
CA GLU A 17 8.91 -11.26 -1.17
C GLU A 17 8.18 -9.92 -1.37
N LEU A 18 7.75 -9.30 -0.28
CA LEU A 18 7.07 -8.00 -0.31
C LEU A 18 7.97 -6.89 -0.85
N LYS A 19 9.27 -6.91 -0.51
CA LYS A 19 10.25 -5.99 -1.08
C LYS A 19 10.45 -6.22 -2.57
N ALA A 20 10.55 -7.47 -3.02
CA ALA A 20 10.66 -7.82 -4.44
C ALA A 20 9.40 -7.37 -5.20
N MET A 21 8.21 -7.58 -4.63
CA MET A 21 6.95 -7.08 -5.19
C MET A 21 6.95 -5.55 -5.27
N SER A 22 7.46 -4.85 -4.24
CA SER A 22 7.59 -3.39 -4.27
C SER A 22 8.48 -2.91 -5.40
N GLN A 23 9.65 -3.53 -5.58
CA GLN A 23 10.59 -3.18 -6.64
C GLN A 23 9.99 -3.43 -8.03
N TRP A 24 9.30 -4.56 -8.19
CA TRP A 24 8.60 -4.87 -9.43
C TRP A 24 7.52 -3.82 -9.75
N LEU A 25 6.75 -3.39 -8.74
CA LEU A 25 5.77 -2.30 -8.92
C LEU A 25 6.41 -0.97 -9.29
N ASP A 26 7.60 -0.66 -8.77
CA ASP A 26 8.34 0.58 -9.07
C ASP A 26 8.80 0.64 -10.54
N GLU A 27 9.10 -0.53 -11.12
CA GLU A 27 9.46 -0.71 -12.53
C GLU A 27 8.24 -0.68 -13.47
N HIS A 28 7.06 -1.10 -13.00
CA HIS A 28 5.82 -1.21 -13.77
C HIS A 28 4.83 -0.09 -13.43
N ARG A 29 5.25 1.16 -13.63
CA ARG A 29 4.46 2.36 -13.27
C ARG A 29 3.19 2.55 -14.09
N ASP A 30 3.08 1.90 -15.25
CA ASP A 30 1.88 1.91 -16.08
C ASP A 30 0.66 1.35 -15.33
N LEU A 31 0.88 0.40 -14.40
CA LEU A 31 -0.16 -0.11 -13.49
C LEU A 31 -0.76 0.98 -12.60
N LEU A 32 0.02 1.99 -12.21
CA LEU A 32 -0.49 3.12 -11.44
C LEU A 32 -1.54 3.91 -12.23
N GLY A 33 -1.40 3.98 -13.55
CA GLY A 33 -2.40 4.62 -14.42
C GLY A 33 -3.77 3.95 -14.33
N LEU A 34 -3.81 2.62 -14.18
CA LEU A 34 -5.05 1.87 -14.01
C LEU A 34 -5.68 2.16 -12.64
N VAL A 35 -4.87 2.14 -11.58
CA VAL A 35 -5.33 2.43 -10.21
C VAL A 35 -5.84 3.85 -10.08
N VAL A 36 -5.16 4.84 -10.66
CA VAL A 36 -5.61 6.23 -10.66
C VAL A 36 -6.98 6.41 -11.31
N ARG A 37 -7.25 5.68 -12.41
CA ARG A 37 -8.55 5.72 -13.09
C ARG A 37 -9.66 5.12 -12.22
N ASP A 38 -9.36 4.05 -11.50
CA ASP A 38 -10.32 3.39 -10.60
C ASP A 38 -10.62 4.24 -9.35
N LEU A 39 -9.59 4.88 -8.77
CA LEU A 39 -9.71 5.80 -7.64
C LEU A 39 -10.33 7.17 -7.99
N GLY A 40 -10.86 7.33 -9.20
CA GLY A 40 -11.43 8.58 -9.70
C GLY A 40 -12.37 9.25 -8.69
N ARG A 41 -12.26 10.59 -8.56
CA ARG A 41 -12.87 11.43 -7.51
C ARG A 41 -14.41 11.59 -7.57
N ARG A 42 -15.18 10.53 -7.84
CA ARG A 42 -16.64 10.65 -7.76
C ARG A 42 -17.08 10.66 -6.30
N GLY A 43 -17.68 11.77 -5.87
CA GLY A 43 -18.33 11.87 -4.56
C GLY A 43 -17.41 12.08 -3.34
N VAL A 44 -16.16 12.50 -3.55
CA VAL A 44 -15.22 12.78 -2.43
C VAL A 44 -15.69 14.03 -1.69
N LYS A 45 -16.08 13.87 -0.42
CA LYS A 45 -16.37 14.98 0.48
C LYS A 45 -15.06 15.50 1.10
N ALA A 46 -14.92 16.82 1.18
CA ALA A 46 -13.82 17.43 1.90
C ALA A 46 -14.03 17.25 3.41
N THR A 47 -13.45 16.18 3.97
CA THR A 47 -13.53 15.85 5.41
C THR A 47 -12.28 16.27 6.19
N GLY A 48 -11.38 17.05 5.57
CA GLY A 48 -10.15 17.55 6.18
C GLY A 48 -8.99 16.55 6.22
N ARG A 49 -9.20 15.27 5.91
CA ARG A 49 -8.12 14.27 5.81
C ARG A 49 -7.48 14.27 4.42
N GLN A 50 -6.16 14.09 4.38
CA GLN A 50 -5.44 13.83 3.14
C GLN A 50 -5.63 12.35 2.75
N GLY A 51 -5.99 12.11 1.50
CA GLY A 51 -6.09 10.76 0.95
C GLY A 51 -4.72 10.12 0.75
N LEU A 52 -4.69 8.80 0.60
CA LEU A 52 -3.49 8.08 0.22
C LEU A 52 -3.16 8.30 -1.26
N PRO A 53 -1.87 8.36 -1.65
CA PRO A 53 -1.50 8.35 -3.05
C PRO A 53 -1.86 7.00 -3.69
N ALA A 54 -2.18 7.01 -4.98
CA ALA A 54 -2.59 5.80 -5.72
C ALA A 54 -1.57 4.65 -5.60
N GLU A 55 -0.28 5.01 -5.54
CA GLU A 55 0.83 4.07 -5.32
C GLU A 55 0.73 3.36 -3.97
N ALA A 56 0.42 4.08 -2.89
CA ALA A 56 0.21 3.48 -1.58
C ALA A 56 -1.04 2.60 -1.57
N VAL A 57 -2.11 3.02 -2.25
CA VAL A 57 -3.34 2.22 -2.37
C VAL A 57 -3.07 0.92 -3.10
N LEU A 58 -2.29 0.93 -4.19
CA LEU A 58 -1.88 -0.28 -4.91
C LEU A 58 -1.10 -1.25 -4.00
N ARG A 59 -0.11 -0.73 -3.25
CA ARG A 59 0.66 -1.56 -2.32
C ARG A 59 -0.20 -2.16 -1.22
N CYS A 60 -1.15 -1.38 -0.67
CA CYS A 60 -2.11 -1.86 0.31
C CYS A 60 -3.03 -2.95 -0.27
N ALA A 61 -3.52 -2.77 -1.50
CA ALA A 61 -4.38 -3.74 -2.17
C ALA A 61 -3.63 -5.05 -2.45
N LEU A 62 -2.39 -4.97 -2.91
CA LEU A 62 -1.54 -6.14 -3.12
C LEU A 62 -1.30 -6.89 -1.81
N LEU A 63 -0.92 -6.17 -0.74
CA LEU A 63 -0.70 -6.77 0.57
C LEU A 63 -1.96 -7.46 1.09
N LYS A 64 -3.10 -6.78 0.99
CA LYS A 64 -4.40 -7.31 1.38
C LYS A 64 -4.72 -8.60 0.63
N GLN A 65 -4.51 -8.61 -0.69
CA GLN A 65 -4.80 -9.78 -1.52
C GLN A 65 -3.84 -10.93 -1.24
N TYR A 66 -2.55 -10.66 -1.12
CA TYR A 66 -1.51 -11.66 -0.90
C TYR A 66 -1.67 -12.36 0.44
N ARG A 67 -1.95 -11.60 1.50
CA ARG A 67 -2.13 -12.11 2.87
C ARG A 67 -3.57 -12.46 3.21
N GLN A 68 -4.50 -12.31 2.25
CA GLN A 68 -5.94 -12.52 2.43
C GLN A 68 -6.54 -11.72 3.61
N LEU A 69 -6.00 -10.52 3.85
CA LEU A 69 -6.42 -9.68 4.97
C LEU A 69 -7.82 -9.12 4.73
N THR A 70 -8.58 -9.01 5.81
CA THR A 70 -9.73 -8.12 5.90
C THR A 70 -9.27 -6.66 5.86
N TYR A 71 -10.19 -5.74 5.57
CA TYR A 71 -9.87 -4.31 5.63
C TYR A 71 -9.51 -3.84 7.05
N GLN A 72 -10.06 -4.49 8.08
CA GLN A 72 -9.75 -4.16 9.48
C GLN A 72 -8.34 -4.60 9.86
N GLU A 73 -7.94 -5.81 9.49
CA GLU A 73 -6.56 -6.28 9.72
C GLU A 73 -5.55 -5.45 8.92
N LEU A 74 -5.88 -5.10 7.67
CA LEU A 74 -5.06 -4.20 6.89
C LEU A 74 -4.91 -2.83 7.57
N ALA A 75 -6.00 -2.23 8.05
CA ALA A 75 -5.96 -0.96 8.76
C ALA A 75 -5.11 -1.04 10.03
N PHE A 76 -5.26 -2.11 10.81
CA PHE A 76 -4.44 -2.36 12.00
C PHE A 76 -2.94 -2.40 11.65
N HIS A 77 -2.56 -3.12 10.59
CA HIS A 77 -1.17 -3.19 10.13
C HIS A 77 -0.65 -1.86 9.55
N LEU A 78 -1.52 -1.03 8.96
CA LEU A 78 -1.17 0.30 8.47
C LEU A 78 -0.98 1.30 9.61
N GLU A 79 -1.85 1.27 10.62
CA GLU A 79 -1.83 2.19 11.76
C GLU A 79 -0.64 1.92 12.70
N ASP A 80 -0.26 0.64 12.90
CA ASP A 80 0.87 0.26 13.76
C ASP A 80 2.24 0.44 13.09
N SER A 81 2.29 0.81 11.80
CA SER A 81 3.55 1.09 11.10
C SER A 81 4.29 2.34 11.61
N ALA A 82 3.67 3.13 12.51
CA ALA A 82 4.33 4.22 13.24
C ALA A 82 5.17 3.75 14.46
N SER A 83 5.00 2.51 14.92
CA SER A 83 5.75 1.93 16.06
C SER A 83 7.16 1.46 15.69
N PHE A 84 7.56 1.52 14.41
CA PHE A 84 8.87 1.11 13.90
C PHE A 84 9.65 2.29 13.30
N ARG A 85 9.91 3.33 14.10
CA ARG A 85 10.95 4.33 13.77
C ARG A 85 12.35 3.75 13.88
#